data_AF-A0A1V6K7I5-F1
#
_entry.id   AF-A0A1V6K7I5-F1
#
_cell.length_a   1.000
_cell.length_b   1.000
_cell.length_c   1.000
_cell.angle_alpha   90.00
_cell.angle_beta   90.00
_cell.angle_gamma   90.00
#
_symmetry.space_group_name_H-M   'P 1'
#
loop_
_entity.id
_entity.type
_entity.pdbx_description
1 polymer ?
#
loop_
_entity_poly.entity_id
_entity_poly.type
_entity_poly.pdbx_seq_one_letter_code
_entity_poly.pdbx_strand_id
1 'polypeptide(L)'
;MTGLDEGRIARAIVEDLQEGFRSGQCTVSIDGALIVCNTRFSEHAKRYAACRGIEHIGWDYPEGQNLKTMIEETQSYPVTIVSGMSSSVSARLASAGILTAKQVAYGDATTIARDTALSLPEVLVIAGRARAILER
;
A
#
# COMPACT_ATOMS: atom_id res chain seq x y z
N MET A 1 3.40 -12.11 10.53
CA MET A 1 4.30 -11.39 11.45
C MET A 1 5.59 -11.18 10.68
N THR A 2 6.02 -9.94 10.51
CA THR A 2 7.25 -9.60 9.80
C THR A 2 8.45 -9.81 10.72
N GLY A 3 9.42 -10.58 10.22
CA GLY A 3 10.57 -11.06 10.97
C GLY A 3 11.77 -10.11 10.93
N LEU A 4 12.88 -10.61 11.45
CA LEU A 4 14.17 -9.90 11.48
C LEU A 4 14.84 -9.84 10.10
N ASP A 5 14.61 -10.86 9.27
CA ASP A 5 15.31 -11.02 8.01
C ASP A 5 14.93 -9.92 7.01
N GLU A 6 13.69 -9.45 7.03
CA GLU A 6 13.22 -8.34 6.22
C GLU A 6 14.03 -7.06 6.52
N GLY A 7 14.33 -6.80 7.79
CA GLY A 7 15.19 -5.70 8.20
C GLY A 7 16.64 -5.88 7.73
N ARG A 8 17.19 -7.10 7.81
CA ARG A 8 18.56 -7.40 7.37
C ARG A 8 18.72 -7.31 5.86
N ILE A 9 17.74 -7.80 5.11
CA ILE A 9 17.70 -7.71 3.65
C ILE A 9 17.60 -6.24 3.24
N ALA A 10 16.70 -5.47 3.84
CA ALA A 10 16.59 -4.04 3.58
C ALA A 10 17.91 -3.31 3.86
N ARG A 11 18.60 -3.69 4.95
CA ARG A 11 19.90 -3.12 5.28
C ARG A 11 20.96 -3.41 4.22
N ALA A 12 21.06 -4.66 3.76
CA ALA A 12 22.02 -5.05 2.73
C ALA A 12 21.77 -4.27 1.42
N ILE A 13 20.51 -4.16 1.00
CA ILE A 13 20.13 -3.39 -0.20
C ILE A 13 20.55 -1.92 -0.06
N VAL A 14 20.32 -1.31 1.12
CA VAL A 14 20.70 0.09 1.35
C VAL A 14 22.23 0.27 1.26
N GLU A 15 22.99 -0.64 1.88
CA GLU A 15 24.45 -0.59 1.86
C GLU A 15 25.02 -0.73 0.44
N ASP A 16 24.51 -1.69 -0.34
CA ASP A 16 24.91 -1.91 -1.73
C ASP A 16 24.65 -0.68 -2.61
N LEU A 17 23.47 -0.07 -2.49
CA LEU A 17 23.11 1.11 -3.27
C LEU A 17 23.94 2.34 -2.87
N GLN A 18 24.20 2.53 -1.57
CA GLN A 18 25.04 3.63 -1.09
C GLN A 18 26.52 3.44 -1.46
N GLU A 19 27.01 2.20 -1.52
CA GLU A 19 28.36 1.90 -2.02
C GLU A 19 28.45 2.12 -3.54
N GLY A 20 27.47 1.65 -4.30
CA GLY A 20 27.35 1.90 -5.74
C GLY A 20 27.32 3.39 -6.06
N PHE A 21 26.62 4.20 -5.27
CA PHE A 21 26.61 5.65 -5.43
C PHE A 21 27.98 6.28 -5.12
N ARG A 22 28.60 5.93 -3.99
CA ARG A 22 29.91 6.47 -3.59
C ARG A 22 31.03 6.11 -4.57
N SER A 23 30.92 4.95 -5.23
CA SER A 23 31.88 4.50 -6.24
C SER A 23 31.58 5.02 -7.65
N GLY A 24 30.51 5.80 -7.86
CA GLY A 24 30.10 6.32 -9.16
C GLY A 24 29.46 5.28 -10.08
N GLN A 25 29.11 4.10 -9.58
CA GLN A 25 28.41 3.04 -10.32
C GLN A 25 26.90 3.27 -10.40
N CYS A 26 26.35 4.09 -9.50
CA CYS A 26 24.95 4.52 -9.51
C CYS A 26 24.86 6.04 -9.39
N THR A 27 23.87 6.63 -10.07
CA THR A 27 23.61 8.08 -10.03
C THR A 27 22.62 8.48 -8.93
N VAL A 28 21.95 7.50 -8.34
CA VAL A 28 20.91 7.71 -7.32
C VAL A 28 21.52 7.49 -5.95
N SER A 29 21.42 8.51 -5.10
CA SER A 29 21.73 8.41 -3.67
C SER A 29 20.45 8.06 -2.90
N ILE A 30 20.59 7.25 -1.85
CA ILE A 30 19.47 6.88 -0.97
C ILE A 30 19.83 7.17 0.48
N ASP A 31 18.86 7.67 1.24
CA ASP A 31 19.08 8.07 2.63
C ASP A 31 18.82 6.92 3.62
N GLY A 32 17.92 6.00 3.30
CA GLY A 32 17.54 4.91 4.20
C GLY A 32 16.50 3.97 3.61
N ALA A 33 15.88 3.19 4.50
CA ALA A 33 14.82 2.24 4.15
C ALA A 33 13.59 2.43 5.04
N LEU A 34 12.42 2.34 4.42
CA LEU A 34 11.12 2.25 5.06
C LEU A 34 10.48 0.91 4.68
N ILE A 35 10.18 0.07 5.68
CA ILE A 35 9.48 -1.20 5.47
C ILE A 35 8.02 -1.02 5.88
N VAL A 36 7.12 -1.21 4.91
CA VAL A 36 5.67 -1.18 5.14
C VAL A 36 5.11 -2.60 5.09
N CYS A 37 4.31 -3.00 6.09
CA CYS A 37 3.64 -4.30 6.06
C CYS A 37 2.20 -4.23 6.61
N ASN A 38 1.33 -5.07 6.06
CA ASN A 38 -0.06 -5.24 6.50
C ASN A 38 -0.21 -6.20 7.70
N THR A 39 0.89 -6.55 8.36
CA THR A 39 0.88 -7.39 9.56
C THR A 39 1.65 -6.71 10.70
N ARG A 40 1.91 -7.43 11.80
CA ARG A 40 2.68 -6.92 12.94
C ARG A 40 4.15 -7.26 12.80
N PHE A 41 5.03 -6.37 13.26
CA PHE A 41 6.47 -6.64 13.39
C PHE A 41 6.79 -7.40 14.69
N SER A 42 7.74 -8.32 14.62
CA SER A 42 8.33 -8.93 15.83
C SER A 42 9.15 -7.91 16.62
N GLU A 43 9.31 -8.10 17.94
CA GLU A 43 10.13 -7.22 18.78
C GLU A 43 11.61 -7.20 18.35
N HIS A 44 12.12 -8.33 17.85
CA HIS A 44 13.47 -8.41 17.30
C HIS A 44 13.61 -7.54 16.05
N ALA A 45 12.62 -7.55 15.15
CA ALA A 45 12.62 -6.70 13.96
C ALA A 45 12.59 -5.21 14.33
N LYS A 46 11.71 -4.81 15.27
CA LYS A 46 11.62 -3.43 15.76
C LYS A 46 12.94 -2.95 16.36
N ARG A 47 13.56 -3.75 17.23
CA ARG A 47 14.88 -3.44 17.83
C ARG A 47 15.97 -3.29 16.78
N TYR A 48 16.06 -4.24 15.85
CA TYR A 48 17.07 -4.18 14.79
C TYR A 48 16.92 -2.93 13.93
N ALA A 49 15.69 -2.63 13.51
CA ALA A 49 15.39 -1.47 12.69
C ALA A 49 15.75 -0.15 13.39
N ALA A 50 15.39 0.00 14.68
CA ALA A 50 15.79 1.14 15.49
C ALA A 50 17.33 1.28 15.59
N CYS A 51 18.06 0.16 15.74
CA CYS A 51 19.52 0.19 15.77
C CYS A 51 20.17 0.56 14.43
N ARG A 52 19.50 0.32 13.29
CA ARG A 52 20.04 0.54 11.94
C ARG A 52 19.44 1.73 11.20
N GLY A 53 18.55 2.48 11.85
CA GLY A 53 17.84 3.60 11.23
C GLY A 53 16.92 3.17 10.09
N ILE A 54 16.27 2.02 10.22
CA ILE A 54 15.25 1.54 9.28
C ILE A 54 13.89 1.93 9.84
N GLU A 55 13.08 2.63 9.05
CA GLU A 55 11.73 2.99 9.43
C GLU A 55 10.76 1.83 9.19
N HIS A 56 9.73 1.72 10.01
CA HIS A 56 8.71 0.68 9.92
C HIS A 56 7.32 1.30 9.95
N ILE A 57 6.43 0.84 9.06
CA ILE A 57 4.99 1.06 9.16
C ILE A 57 4.31 -0.31 9.08
N GLY A 58 3.85 -0.80 10.22
CA GLY A 58 3.13 -2.07 10.34
C GLY A 58 1.64 -1.83 10.51
N TRP A 59 0.87 -2.92 10.67
CA TRP A 59 -0.56 -2.84 10.94
C TRP A 59 -0.89 -2.09 12.24
N ASP A 60 -0.06 -2.25 13.27
CA ASP A 60 -0.25 -1.70 14.63
C ASP A 60 0.98 -0.94 15.16
N TYR A 61 1.97 -0.66 14.31
CA TYR A 61 3.21 0.03 14.69
C TYR A 61 3.64 1.03 13.61
N PRO A 62 4.27 2.17 13.97
CA PRO A 62 4.34 2.76 15.31
C PRO A 62 2.95 3.13 15.84
N GLU A 63 2.82 3.20 17.16
CA GLU A 63 1.56 3.61 17.79
C GLU A 63 1.19 5.03 17.34
N GLY A 64 -0.06 5.24 16.91
CA GLY A 64 -0.55 6.51 16.37
C GLY A 64 -0.10 6.87 14.94
N GLN A 65 0.83 6.12 14.35
CA GLN A 65 1.33 6.34 12.98
C GLN A 65 1.46 5.01 12.20
N ASN A 66 0.62 4.04 12.54
CA ASN A 66 0.59 2.74 11.88
C ASN A 66 -0.31 2.75 10.65
N LEU A 67 -0.20 1.70 9.83
CA LEU A 67 -0.95 1.55 8.60
C LEU A 67 -2.47 1.59 8.83
N LYS A 68 -2.95 0.99 9.92
CA LYS A 68 -4.37 1.00 10.26
C LYS A 68 -4.88 2.42 10.51
N THR A 69 -4.19 3.18 11.38
CA THR A 69 -4.51 4.58 11.67
C THR A 69 -4.47 5.42 10.38
N MET A 70 -3.45 5.25 9.53
CA MET A 70 -3.36 5.95 8.25
C MET A 70 -4.56 5.67 7.33
N ILE A 71 -4.99 4.40 7.24
CA ILE A 71 -6.17 4.01 6.43
C ILE A 71 -7.45 4.63 6.99
N GLU A 72 -7.64 4.61 8.31
CA GLU A 72 -8.82 5.14 8.99
C GLU A 72 -8.92 6.66 8.83
N GLU A 73 -7.83 7.39 9.08
CA GLU A 73 -7.78 8.87 9.00
C GLU A 73 -8.03 9.37 7.58
N THR A 74 -7.47 8.68 6.57
CA THR A 74 -7.60 9.10 5.17
C THR A 74 -8.82 8.49 4.48
N GLN A 75 -9.49 7.54 5.13
CA GLN A 75 -10.50 6.66 4.54
C GLN A 75 -10.01 5.94 3.27
N SER A 76 -8.70 5.62 3.21
CA SER A 76 -8.04 4.97 2.06
C SER A 76 -8.24 3.45 2.08
N TYR A 77 -9.47 3.01 2.28
CA TYR A 77 -9.80 1.61 2.30
C TYR A 77 -9.55 0.97 0.93
N PRO A 78 -8.85 -0.18 0.83
CA PRO A 78 -8.57 -0.83 -0.45
C PRO A 78 -9.83 -1.18 -1.22
N VAL A 79 -9.81 -1.06 -2.55
CA VAL A 79 -10.94 -1.44 -3.42
C VAL A 79 -11.31 -2.92 -3.29
N THR A 80 -10.36 -3.75 -2.84
CA THR A 80 -10.54 -5.19 -2.61
C THR A 80 -11.54 -5.54 -1.50
N ILE A 81 -11.92 -4.59 -0.64
CA ILE A 81 -12.98 -4.82 0.35
C ILE A 81 -14.39 -4.83 -0.25
N VAL A 82 -14.54 -4.33 -1.49
CA VAL A 82 -15.82 -4.32 -2.19
C VAL A 82 -16.17 -5.74 -2.62
N SER A 83 -17.23 -6.29 -2.04
CA SER A 83 -17.62 -7.69 -2.23
C SER A 83 -18.22 -7.97 -3.62
N GLY A 84 -18.09 -9.22 -4.06
CA GLY A 84 -18.67 -9.69 -5.32
C GLY A 84 -18.00 -9.13 -6.57
N MET A 85 -16.74 -8.71 -6.47
CA MET A 85 -15.87 -8.40 -7.60
C MET A 85 -15.05 -9.64 -8.00
N SER A 86 -14.91 -9.89 -9.29
CA SER A 86 -13.99 -10.92 -9.79
C SER A 86 -12.55 -10.42 -9.72
N SER A 87 -11.58 -11.34 -9.69
CA SER A 87 -10.15 -11.01 -9.74
C SER A 87 -9.78 -10.20 -10.98
N SER A 88 -10.42 -10.46 -12.12
CA SER A 88 -10.26 -9.71 -13.36
C SER A 88 -10.69 -8.25 -13.21
N VAL A 89 -11.85 -8.00 -12.60
CA VAL A 89 -12.35 -6.63 -12.34
C VAL A 89 -11.40 -5.88 -11.40
N SER A 90 -10.95 -6.52 -10.31
CA SER A 90 -9.98 -5.92 -9.38
C SER A 90 -8.66 -5.57 -10.06
N ALA A 91 -8.13 -6.45 -10.92
CA ALA A 91 -6.90 -6.21 -11.66
C ALA A 91 -7.03 -5.03 -12.64
N ARG A 92 -8.19 -4.89 -13.30
CA ARG A 92 -8.46 -3.80 -14.23
C ARG A 92 -8.58 -2.45 -13.53
N LEU A 93 -9.27 -2.41 -12.39
CA LEU A 93 -9.34 -1.23 -11.53
C LEU A 93 -7.93 -0.80 -11.06
N ALA A 94 -7.13 -1.75 -10.57
CA ALA A 94 -5.76 -1.48 -10.15
C ALA A 94 -4.88 -0.98 -11.30
N SER A 95 -5.01 -1.57 -12.50
CA SER A 95 -4.28 -1.15 -13.70
C SER A 95 -4.67 0.27 -14.16
N ALA A 96 -5.91 0.67 -13.89
CA ALA A 96 -6.40 2.04 -14.12
C ALA A 96 -6.06 3.03 -12.99
N GLY A 97 -5.25 2.62 -12.00
CA GLY A 97 -4.87 3.47 -10.86
C GLY A 97 -5.96 3.63 -9.79
N ILE A 98 -7.01 2.82 -9.85
CA ILE A 98 -8.14 2.85 -8.91
C ILE A 98 -7.90 1.80 -7.84
N LEU A 99 -7.36 2.24 -6.69
CA LEU A 99 -6.85 1.37 -5.63
C LEU A 99 -7.74 1.38 -4.38
N THR A 100 -8.57 2.40 -4.19
CA THR A 100 -9.40 2.58 -2.99
C THR A 100 -10.89 2.48 -3.30
N ALA A 101 -11.67 2.03 -2.31
CA ALA A 101 -13.12 2.01 -2.37
C ALA A 101 -13.70 3.43 -2.58
N LYS A 102 -13.08 4.44 -1.96
CA LYS A 102 -13.47 5.86 -2.10
C LYS A 102 -13.38 6.36 -3.54
N GLN A 103 -12.32 5.99 -4.27
CA GLN A 103 -12.16 6.35 -5.68
C GLN A 103 -13.27 5.77 -6.56
N VAL A 104 -13.67 4.51 -6.35
CA VAL A 104 -14.76 3.90 -7.13
C VAL A 104 -16.13 4.45 -6.72
N ALA A 105 -16.34 4.69 -5.42
CA ALA A 105 -17.60 5.16 -4.87
C ALA A 105 -18.00 6.56 -5.36
N TYR A 106 -17.03 7.47 -5.47
CA TYR A 106 -17.26 8.89 -5.72
C TYR A 106 -16.56 9.43 -6.97
N GLY A 107 -15.78 8.61 -7.69
CA GLY A 107 -15.21 8.97 -8.97
C GLY A 107 -16.24 9.01 -10.11
N ASP A 108 -15.86 9.60 -11.24
CA ASP A 108 -16.71 9.61 -12.42
C ASP A 108 -16.81 8.21 -13.04
N ALA A 109 -18.00 7.62 -12.92
CA ALA A 109 -18.28 6.27 -13.42
C ALA A 109 -18.03 6.12 -14.92
N THR A 110 -18.21 7.19 -15.72
CA THR A 110 -17.99 7.12 -17.17
C THR A 110 -16.50 7.05 -17.52
N THR A 111 -15.68 7.86 -16.87
CA THR A 111 -14.22 7.78 -16.93
C THR A 111 -13.71 6.43 -16.44
N ILE A 112 -14.18 5.96 -15.28
CA ILE A 112 -13.78 4.64 -14.74
C ILE A 112 -14.14 3.51 -15.71
N ALA A 113 -15.34 3.52 -16.28
CA ALA A 113 -15.77 2.51 -17.26
C ALA A 113 -14.87 2.51 -18.50
N ARG A 114 -14.52 3.68 -19.02
CA ARG A 114 -13.60 3.83 -20.16
C ARG A 114 -12.21 3.29 -19.83
N ASP A 115 -11.62 3.75 -18.73
CA ASP A 115 -10.21 3.48 -18.41
C ASP A 115 -9.98 2.02 -17.95
N THR A 116 -11.01 1.41 -17.36
CA THR A 116 -10.99 -0.02 -17.00
C THR A 116 -11.49 -0.92 -18.12
N ALA A 117 -12.11 -0.36 -19.17
CA ALA A 117 -12.92 -1.02 -20.20
C ALA A 117 -14.16 -1.80 -19.66
N LEU A 118 -14.58 -1.55 -18.42
CA LEU A 118 -15.76 -2.18 -17.83
C LEU A 118 -17.04 -1.56 -18.39
N SER A 119 -18.15 -2.28 -18.30
CA SER A 119 -19.44 -1.68 -18.66
C SER A 119 -19.85 -0.63 -17.62
N LEU A 120 -20.45 0.48 -18.05
CA LEU A 120 -20.94 1.51 -17.13
C LEU A 120 -21.90 0.95 -16.06
N PRO A 121 -22.86 0.05 -16.37
CA PRO A 121 -23.70 -0.57 -15.35
C PRO A 121 -22.91 -1.35 -14.30
N GLU A 122 -21.87 -2.08 -14.71
CA GLU A 122 -21.01 -2.83 -13.80
C GLU A 122 -20.26 -1.89 -12.84
N VAL A 123 -19.69 -0.80 -13.36
CA VAL A 123 -19.03 0.23 -12.54
C VAL A 123 -20.00 0.86 -11.55
N LEU A 124 -21.23 1.18 -11.96
CA LEU A 124 -22.25 1.75 -11.09
C LEU A 124 -22.66 0.78 -9.96
N VAL A 125 -22.75 -0.52 -10.25
CA VAL A 125 -23.00 -1.54 -9.21
C VAL A 125 -21.84 -1.59 -8.21
N ILE A 126 -20.59 -1.59 -8.68
CA ILE A 126 -19.41 -1.61 -7.81
C ILE A 126 -19.36 -0.33 -6.97
N ALA A 127 -19.61 0.84 -7.56
CA ALA A 127 -19.67 2.12 -6.86
C ALA A 127 -20.76 2.13 -5.78
N GLY A 128 -21.94 1.55 -6.07
CA GLY A 128 -23.01 1.39 -5.09
C GLY A 128 -22.59 0.52 -3.90
N ARG A 129 -21.91 -0.61 -4.15
CA ARG A 129 -21.38 -1.47 -3.09
C ARG A 129 -20.28 -0.78 -2.28
N ALA A 130 -19.40 -0.03 -2.93
CA ALA A 130 -18.35 0.72 -2.27
C ALA A 130 -18.92 1.79 -1.33
N ARG A 131 -19.93 2.56 -1.77
CA ARG A 131 -20.63 3.53 -0.92
C ARG A 131 -21.26 2.88 0.31
N ALA A 132 -21.93 1.75 0.13
CA ALA A 132 -22.54 1.01 1.24
C ALA A 132 -21.54 0.51 2.30
N ILE A 133 -20.25 0.39 1.95
CA ILE A 133 -19.18 0.04 2.90
C ILE A 133 -18.63 1.29 3.60
N LEU A 134 -18.50 2.40 2.88
CA LEU A 134 -17.90 3.64 3.40
C LEU A 134 -18.85 4.45 4.28
N GLU A 135 -20.16 4.29 4.09
CA GLU A 135 -21.22 5.01 4.83
C GLU A 135 -21.75 4.22 6.05
N ARG A 136 -21.13 3.09 6.37
CA ARG A 136 -21.39 2.30 7.58
C ARG A 136 -20.57 2.80 8.75
#